data_AF-A0A535YVR0-F1
#
_entry.id   AF-A0A535YVR0-F1
#
_cell.length_a   1.000
_cell.length_b   1.000
_cell.length_c   1.000
_cell.angle_alpha   90.00
_cell.angle_beta   90.00
_cell.angle_gamma   90.00
#
_symmetry.space_group_name_H-M   'P 1'
#
loop_
_entity.id
_entity.type
_entity.pdbx_description
1 polymer ?
#
loop_
_entity_poly.entity_id
_entity_poly.type
_entity_poly.pdbx_seq_one_letter_code
_entity_poly.pdbx_strand_id
1 'polypeptide(L)'
;MGWRREQPAADVTIADDQALLLRARAQRLTDETRRRSTPDRILRDICGLQAQVFDAAALGLRARGTDLRLADVTRALVKERSIVRTWLMRGTLHVVAAEDVRWLLALVGPVFASANRARHAQLGLDDAVKAKGISAIGRILADRGPLTRYELVDELRRVNIGLDPRTQAPIHLIATAALNGVCCLGPERPNGEPTYVALDDWVPGRTSRSKPSLPELAHRYFLAYGPATLEDFAAWSGLPMPQARAGLAGRRLQRGGGWVHPAVVVDGRVVGTWKLRKAARRREVVVELEPGSRGRRTEQAVEREISDISRFLGEPVTRASS
;
A
#
# COMPACT_ATOMS: atom_id res chain seq x y z
N MET A 1 -35.69 24.03 -24.83
CA MET A 1 -34.28 24.43 -25.06
C MET A 1 -33.38 23.35 -24.50
N GLY A 2 -32.74 22.58 -25.38
CA GLY A 2 -31.89 21.45 -25.00
C GLY A 2 -30.56 21.91 -24.42
N TRP A 3 -30.17 21.34 -23.29
CA TRP A 3 -28.85 21.52 -22.70
C TRP A 3 -27.81 20.90 -23.65
N ARG A 4 -26.97 21.74 -24.28
CA ARG A 4 -25.76 21.25 -24.96
C ARG A 4 -24.85 20.64 -23.90
N ARG A 5 -24.36 19.42 -24.16
CA ARG A 5 -23.23 18.85 -23.43
C ARG A 5 -22.04 19.78 -23.62
N GLU A 6 -21.67 20.52 -22.59
CA GLU A 6 -20.32 21.08 -22.53
C GLU A 6 -19.33 19.92 -22.50
N GLN A 7 -18.24 20.06 -23.27
CA GLN A 7 -17.12 19.13 -23.24
C GLN A 7 -16.60 19.02 -21.80
N PRO A 8 -16.12 17.85 -21.35
CA PRO A 8 -15.46 17.73 -20.06
C PRO A 8 -14.40 18.84 -19.92
N ALA A 9 -14.28 19.41 -18.71
CA ALA A 9 -13.27 20.42 -18.40
C ALA A 9 -11.93 19.99 -19.01
N ALA A 10 -11.29 20.90 -19.75
CA ALA A 10 -10.12 20.64 -20.59
C ALA A 10 -9.15 19.64 -19.93
N ASP A 11 -8.72 18.64 -20.69
CA ASP A 11 -7.69 17.69 -20.25
C ASP A 11 -6.53 18.48 -19.65
N VAL A 12 -6.38 18.38 -18.32
CA VAL A 12 -5.25 19.02 -17.61
C VAL A 12 -4.00 18.34 -18.13
N THR A 13 -3.32 19.02 -19.05
CA THR A 13 -2.07 18.54 -19.61
C THR A 13 -0.96 18.92 -18.64
N ILE A 14 -0.32 17.92 -18.05
CA ILE A 14 0.83 18.08 -17.15
C ILE A 14 2.06 17.78 -17.97
N ALA A 15 3.02 18.70 -18.02
CA ALA A 15 4.30 18.46 -18.67
C ALA A 15 5.11 17.40 -17.91
N ASP A 16 5.97 16.64 -18.60
CA ASP A 16 6.70 15.52 -18.01
C ASP A 16 7.58 15.94 -16.81
N ASP A 17 8.22 17.10 -16.90
CA ASP A 17 9.02 17.69 -15.84
C ASP A 17 8.18 18.02 -14.59
N GLN A 18 6.97 18.55 -14.78
CA GLN A 18 6.01 18.80 -13.71
C GLN A 18 5.54 17.50 -13.07
N ALA A 19 5.23 16.47 -13.87
CA ALA A 19 4.84 15.16 -13.36
C ALA A 19 5.97 14.51 -12.56
N LEU A 20 7.21 14.60 -13.04
CA LEU A 20 8.40 14.11 -12.34
C LEU A 20 8.64 14.87 -11.02
N LEU A 21 8.50 16.19 -11.00
CA LEU A 21 8.63 16.99 -9.78
C LEU A 21 7.56 16.65 -8.75
N LEU A 22 6.30 16.47 -9.17
CA LEU A 22 5.20 16.07 -8.30
C LEU A 22 5.48 14.69 -7.67
N ARG A 23 5.92 13.72 -8.48
CA ARG A 23 6.33 12.38 -8.01
C ARG A 23 7.52 12.47 -7.07
N ALA A 24 8.54 13.25 -7.39
CA ALA A 24 9.72 13.42 -6.53
C ALA A 24 9.34 14.02 -5.17
N ARG A 25 8.47 15.04 -5.15
CA ARG A 25 7.94 15.63 -3.92
C ARG A 25 7.16 14.60 -3.09
N ALA A 26 6.21 13.90 -3.72
CA ALA A 26 5.41 12.85 -3.11
C ALA A 26 6.27 11.73 -2.50
N GLN A 27 7.35 11.35 -3.18
CA GLN A 27 8.28 10.32 -2.71
C GLN A 27 9.34 10.82 -1.73
N ARG A 28 9.27 12.07 -1.28
CA ARG A 28 10.24 12.68 -0.34
C ARG A 28 11.65 12.82 -0.93
N LEU A 29 11.77 13.02 -2.23
CA LEU A 29 13.06 13.09 -2.95
C LEU A 29 13.52 14.53 -3.25
N THR A 30 12.77 15.56 -2.83
CA THR A 30 13.20 16.96 -2.94
C THR A 30 13.63 17.50 -1.59
N ASP A 31 14.45 18.55 -1.57
CA ASP A 31 14.91 19.19 -0.32
C ASP A 31 13.75 19.67 0.56
N GLU A 32 12.63 20.05 -0.05
CA GLU A 32 11.43 20.55 0.63
C GLU A 32 10.68 19.45 1.40
N THR A 33 10.71 18.20 0.89
CA THR A 33 9.92 17.06 1.37
C THR A 33 10.74 15.99 2.09
N ARG A 34 12.06 15.92 1.82
CA ARG A 34 13.04 15.11 2.53
C ARG A 34 13.30 15.71 3.92
N ARG A 35 12.48 15.33 4.90
CA ARG A 35 12.56 15.80 6.29
C ARG A 35 13.03 14.69 7.22
N ARG A 36 13.39 15.05 8.46
CA ARG A 36 13.70 14.07 9.52
C ARG A 36 12.47 13.19 9.75
N SER A 37 12.63 11.89 9.62
CA SER A 37 11.54 10.92 9.71
C SER A 37 12.09 9.54 10.10
N THR A 38 11.20 8.65 10.50
CA THR A 38 11.52 7.25 10.81
C THR A 38 11.30 6.36 9.58
N PRO A 39 12.00 5.20 9.47
CA PRO A 39 11.84 4.29 8.33
C PRO A 39 10.39 3.87 8.06
N ASP A 40 9.62 3.53 9.10
CA ASP A 40 8.22 3.12 8.98
C ASP A 40 7.33 4.23 8.38
N ARG A 41 7.55 5.49 8.78
CA ARG A 41 6.81 6.64 8.24
C ARG A 41 7.13 6.87 6.76
N ILE A 42 8.40 6.77 6.39
CA ILE A 42 8.80 6.89 4.98
C ILE A 42 8.13 5.77 4.17
N LEU A 43 8.22 4.51 4.62
CA LEU A 43 7.64 3.37 3.91
C LEU A 43 6.12 3.43 3.84
N ARG A 44 5.44 3.96 4.85
CA ARG A 44 3.99 4.21 4.81
C ARG A 44 3.63 5.15 3.66
N ASP A 45 4.38 6.24 3.52
CA ASP A 45 4.09 7.29 2.52
C ASP A 45 4.34 6.83 1.08
N ILE A 46 5.35 5.98 0.86
CA ILE A 46 5.68 5.46 -0.48
C ILE A 46 5.16 4.04 -0.73
N CYS A 47 4.39 3.47 0.18
CA CYS A 47 3.86 2.11 0.08
C CYS A 47 4.95 1.03 -0.14
N GLY A 48 6.08 1.19 0.56
CA GLY A 48 7.18 0.23 0.55
C GLY A 48 8.28 0.47 -0.49
N LEU A 49 9.34 -0.33 -0.39
CA LEU A 49 10.45 -0.38 -1.35
C LEU A 49 10.78 -1.83 -1.68
N GLN A 50 11.17 -2.09 -2.92
CA GLN A 50 11.74 -3.40 -3.26
C GLN A 50 13.05 -3.61 -2.49
N ALA A 51 13.22 -4.80 -1.92
CA ALA A 51 14.29 -5.14 -1.00
C ALA A 51 14.84 -6.56 -1.28
N GLN A 52 15.03 -6.90 -2.57
CA GLN A 52 15.78 -8.11 -2.93
C GLN A 52 17.22 -8.00 -2.43
N VAL A 53 17.83 -6.84 -2.63
CA VAL A 53 19.08 -6.41 -1.98
C VAL A 53 18.72 -5.41 -0.89
N PHE A 54 18.95 -5.77 0.38
CA PHE A 54 18.52 -4.92 1.51
C PHE A 54 19.27 -3.58 1.55
N ASP A 55 20.57 -3.58 1.25
CA ASP A 55 21.38 -2.36 1.22
C ASP A 55 20.86 -1.34 0.21
N ALA A 56 20.36 -1.79 -0.94
CA ALA A 56 19.73 -0.92 -1.93
C ALA A 56 18.44 -0.29 -1.39
N ALA A 57 17.63 -1.05 -0.65
CA ALA A 57 16.44 -0.53 0.03
C ALA A 57 16.81 0.47 1.14
N ALA A 58 17.87 0.20 1.90
CA ALA A 58 18.39 1.11 2.93
C ALA A 58 18.88 2.44 2.32
N LEU A 59 19.59 2.39 1.18
CA LEU A 59 19.97 3.59 0.43
C LEU A 59 18.74 4.34 -0.12
N GLY A 60 17.72 3.60 -0.58
CA GLY A 60 16.44 4.17 -1.00
C GLY A 60 15.69 4.89 0.13
N LEU A 61 15.74 4.36 1.35
CA LEU A 61 15.23 5.02 2.56
C LEU A 61 16.06 6.26 2.91
N ARG A 62 17.40 6.13 2.88
CA ARG A 62 18.33 7.23 3.14
C ARG A 62 18.02 8.41 2.24
N ALA A 63 17.73 8.21 0.95
CA ALA A 63 17.41 9.29 0.02
C ALA A 63 16.16 10.11 0.42
N ARG A 64 15.23 9.51 1.19
CA ARG A 64 13.89 10.05 1.48
C ARG A 64 13.73 10.71 2.86
N GLY A 65 14.81 10.75 3.65
CA GLY A 65 14.82 11.42 4.95
C GLY A 65 16.17 12.04 5.28
N THR A 66 16.20 13.02 6.18
CA THR A 66 17.45 13.62 6.68
C THR A 66 17.95 12.88 7.91
N ASP A 67 19.28 12.88 8.08
CA ASP A 67 20.00 12.29 9.23
C ASP A 67 19.78 10.80 9.48
N LEU A 68 19.19 10.07 8.52
CA LEU A 68 18.95 8.64 8.64
C LEU A 68 20.25 7.85 8.43
N ARG A 69 20.60 6.99 9.38
CA ARG A 69 21.76 6.10 9.31
C ARG A 69 21.33 4.66 9.05
N LEU A 70 22.24 3.83 8.52
CA LEU A 70 21.99 2.40 8.34
C LEU A 70 21.54 1.72 9.65
N ALA A 71 22.18 2.08 10.77
CA ALA A 71 21.82 1.58 12.09
C ALA A 71 20.36 1.89 12.50
N ASP A 72 19.77 2.98 12.01
CA ASP A 72 18.36 3.30 12.26
C ASP A 72 17.43 2.38 11.47
N VAL A 73 17.79 2.07 10.22
CA VAL A 73 17.04 1.12 9.37
C VAL A 73 17.13 -0.30 9.95
N THR A 74 18.32 -0.74 10.35
CA THR A 74 18.51 -2.05 11.02
C THR A 74 17.77 -2.12 12.35
N ARG A 75 17.80 -1.05 13.15
CA ARG A 75 17.06 -0.97 14.42
C ARG A 75 15.55 -1.07 14.19
N ALA A 76 15.03 -0.34 13.19
CA ALA A 76 13.62 -0.40 12.80
C ALA A 76 13.20 -1.82 12.36
N LEU A 77 14.05 -2.53 11.60
CA LEU A 77 13.76 -3.87 11.12
C LEU A 77 13.80 -4.93 12.22
N VAL A 78 14.84 -4.89 13.08
CA VAL A 78 15.17 -6.00 13.98
C VAL A 78 14.71 -5.76 15.43
N LYS A 79 14.91 -4.55 15.96
CA LYS A 79 14.64 -4.24 17.38
C LYS A 79 13.24 -3.69 17.58
N GLU A 80 12.90 -2.63 16.85
CA GLU A 80 11.59 -1.97 16.96
C GLU A 80 10.50 -2.73 16.20
N ARG A 81 10.89 -3.54 15.20
CA ARG A 81 10.00 -4.27 14.29
C ARG A 81 8.92 -3.36 13.68
N SER A 82 9.27 -2.10 13.47
CA SER A 82 8.40 -1.06 12.90
C SER A 82 8.34 -1.15 11.37
N ILE A 83 9.29 -1.88 10.76
CA ILE A 83 9.32 -2.23 9.34
C ILE A 83 9.52 -3.74 9.18
N VAL A 84 9.02 -4.29 8.07
CA VAL A 84 9.03 -5.73 7.80
C VAL A 84 9.49 -5.99 6.38
N ARG A 85 10.39 -6.95 6.21
CA ARG A 85 10.84 -7.44 4.90
C ARG A 85 10.15 -8.77 4.56
N THR A 86 9.38 -8.80 3.49
CA THR A 86 8.67 -10.00 3.03
C THR A 86 8.33 -9.93 1.54
N TRP A 87 7.77 -11.00 0.98
CA TRP A 87 7.29 -11.02 -0.40
C TRP A 87 5.94 -10.31 -0.51
N LEU A 88 5.84 -9.35 -1.44
CA LEU A 88 4.64 -8.55 -1.67
C LEU A 88 4.40 -8.35 -3.18
N MET A 89 4.34 -7.10 -3.64
CA MET A 89 4.02 -6.71 -5.01
C MET A 89 4.90 -7.49 -6.00
N ARG A 90 4.25 -8.03 -7.04
CA ARG A 90 4.87 -8.82 -8.11
C ARG A 90 5.59 -10.09 -7.61
N GLY A 91 5.27 -10.56 -6.39
CA GLY A 91 5.95 -11.72 -5.78
C GLY A 91 7.43 -11.49 -5.49
N THR A 92 7.87 -10.24 -5.27
CA THR A 92 9.27 -9.90 -4.96
C THR A 92 9.42 -9.40 -3.53
N LEU A 93 10.63 -9.51 -2.96
CA LEU A 93 10.90 -8.98 -1.63
C LEU A 93 10.74 -7.46 -1.60
N HIS A 94 10.00 -6.99 -0.61
CA HIS A 94 9.81 -5.59 -0.28
C HIS A 94 10.04 -5.38 1.21
N VAL A 95 10.43 -4.15 1.58
CA VAL A 95 10.34 -3.66 2.94
C VAL A 95 9.18 -2.68 3.04
N VAL A 96 8.31 -2.86 4.03
CA VAL A 96 7.11 -2.04 4.28
C VAL A 96 7.00 -1.66 5.75
N ALA A 97 6.15 -0.68 6.07
CA ALA A 97 5.78 -0.42 7.47
C ALA A 97 5.07 -1.66 8.05
N ALA A 98 5.37 -2.00 9.31
CA ALA A 98 4.82 -3.19 9.95
C ALA A 98 3.28 -3.15 10.08
N GLU A 99 2.70 -1.97 10.24
CA GLU A 99 1.25 -1.79 10.27
C GLU A 99 0.55 -2.12 8.93
N ASP A 100 1.31 -2.13 7.83
CA ASP A 100 0.76 -2.34 6.50
C ASP A 100 0.88 -3.78 6.00
N VAL A 101 1.81 -4.55 6.58
CA VAL A 101 2.20 -5.85 6.03
C VAL A 101 1.03 -6.81 5.89
N ARG A 102 0.12 -6.85 6.87
CA ARG A 102 -0.99 -7.83 6.89
C ARG A 102 -2.06 -7.53 5.84
N TRP A 103 -2.49 -6.27 5.74
CA TRP A 103 -3.51 -5.91 4.77
C TRP A 103 -2.95 -5.93 3.34
N LEU A 104 -1.66 -5.64 3.15
CA LEU A 104 -0.98 -5.83 1.88
C LEU A 104 -0.92 -7.31 1.50
N LEU A 105 -0.45 -8.20 2.39
CA LEU A 105 -0.41 -9.64 2.15
C LEU A 105 -1.80 -10.21 1.82
N ALA A 106 -2.84 -9.76 2.53
CA ALA A 106 -4.21 -10.18 2.24
C ALA A 106 -4.69 -9.80 0.82
N LEU A 107 -4.16 -8.72 0.23
CA LEU A 107 -4.49 -8.30 -1.14
C LEU A 107 -3.62 -9.01 -2.19
N VAL A 108 -2.30 -8.98 -2.03
CA VAL A 108 -1.36 -9.43 -3.06
C VAL A 108 -0.94 -10.90 -2.90
N GLY A 109 -0.99 -11.42 -1.68
CA GLY A 109 -0.58 -12.79 -1.33
C GLY A 109 -1.27 -13.86 -2.16
N PRO A 110 -2.63 -13.89 -2.22
CA PRO A 110 -3.36 -14.89 -3.01
C PRO A 110 -3.01 -14.87 -4.51
N VAL A 111 -2.77 -13.67 -5.06
CA VAL A 111 -2.38 -13.50 -6.47
C VAL A 111 -1.02 -14.16 -6.72
N PHE A 112 0.00 -13.82 -5.92
CA PHE A 112 1.36 -14.28 -6.20
C PHE A 112 1.66 -15.68 -5.67
N ALA A 113 0.96 -16.16 -4.64
CA ALA A 113 1.05 -17.55 -4.19
C ALA A 113 0.53 -18.53 -5.25
N SER A 114 -0.41 -18.09 -6.09
CA SER A 114 -0.98 -18.90 -7.18
C SER A 114 -0.30 -18.73 -8.53
N ALA A 115 0.51 -17.67 -8.72
CA ALA A 115 1.15 -17.35 -10.00
C ALA A 115 2.16 -18.42 -10.49
N ASN A 116 2.82 -19.15 -9.58
CA ASN A 116 3.89 -20.09 -9.90
C ASN A 116 3.48 -21.57 -9.89
N ARG A 117 2.19 -21.90 -10.07
CA ARG A 117 1.69 -23.30 -9.99
C ARG A 117 2.47 -24.30 -10.84
N ALA A 118 2.76 -23.99 -12.10
CA ALA A 118 3.51 -24.89 -12.99
C ALA A 118 4.94 -25.13 -12.48
N ARG A 119 5.63 -24.08 -12.02
CA ARG A 119 6.96 -24.20 -11.44
C ARG A 119 6.95 -24.96 -10.12
N HIS A 120 5.93 -24.76 -9.29
CA HIS A 120 5.76 -25.51 -8.04
C HIS A 120 5.57 -27.00 -8.31
N ALA A 121 4.77 -27.39 -9.31
CA ALA A 121 4.62 -28.78 -9.71
C ALA A 121 5.95 -29.41 -10.17
N GLN A 122 6.75 -28.71 -10.97
CA GLN A 122 8.09 -29.18 -11.39
C GLN A 122 9.05 -29.37 -10.21
N LEU A 123 8.85 -28.63 -9.11
CA LEU A 123 9.64 -28.72 -7.89
C LEU A 123 9.07 -29.73 -6.87
N GLY A 124 8.02 -30.47 -7.22
CA GLY A 124 7.34 -31.41 -6.32
C GLY A 124 6.52 -30.73 -5.21
N LEU A 125 6.17 -29.46 -5.37
CA LEU A 125 5.37 -28.66 -4.44
C LEU A 125 3.90 -28.65 -4.87
N ASP A 126 3.25 -29.80 -4.81
CA ASP A 126 1.80 -29.88 -4.99
C ASP A 126 1.02 -29.18 -3.86
N ASP A 127 -0.30 -29.09 -3.99
CA ASP A 127 -1.15 -28.39 -3.02
C ASP A 127 -1.12 -29.02 -1.62
N ALA A 128 -1.00 -30.34 -1.52
CA ALA A 128 -0.94 -31.05 -0.24
C ALA A 128 0.39 -30.79 0.48
N VAL A 129 1.51 -30.89 -0.25
CA VAL A 129 2.86 -30.58 0.25
C VAL A 129 2.93 -29.12 0.69
N LYS A 130 2.40 -28.18 -0.11
CA LYS A 130 2.35 -26.76 0.27
C LYS A 130 1.53 -26.54 1.53
N ALA A 131 0.31 -27.08 1.61
CA ALA A 131 -0.54 -26.89 2.79
C ALA A 131 0.12 -27.41 4.07
N LYS A 132 0.66 -28.64 4.04
CA LYS A 132 1.39 -29.24 5.16
C LYS A 132 2.66 -28.44 5.50
N GLY A 133 3.42 -28.05 4.48
CA GLY A 133 4.66 -27.28 4.57
C GLY A 133 4.46 -25.90 5.20
N ILE A 134 3.47 -25.13 4.72
CA ILE A 134 3.14 -23.79 5.23
C ILE A 134 2.75 -23.88 6.71
N SER A 135 1.88 -24.84 7.08
CA SER A 135 1.50 -25.06 8.47
C SER A 135 2.70 -25.44 9.35
N ALA A 136 3.57 -26.31 8.86
CA ALA A 136 4.78 -26.72 9.58
C ALA A 136 5.77 -25.55 9.76
N ILE A 137 6.00 -24.75 8.72
CA ILE A 137 6.85 -23.54 8.79
C ILE A 137 6.37 -22.61 9.89
N GLY A 138 5.06 -22.33 9.96
CA GLY A 138 4.49 -21.47 11.00
C GLY A 138 4.79 -21.98 12.41
N ARG A 139 4.52 -23.26 12.67
CA ARG A 139 4.77 -23.88 13.99
C ARG A 139 6.26 -23.92 14.34
N ILE A 140 7.10 -24.31 13.39
CA ILE A 140 8.56 -24.40 13.60
C ILE A 140 9.14 -23.02 13.93
N LEU A 141 8.75 -21.99 13.19
CA LEU A 141 9.27 -20.63 13.38
C LEU A 141 8.73 -19.96 14.64
N ALA A 142 7.52 -20.29 15.09
CA ALA A 142 6.99 -19.81 16.37
C ALA A 142 7.73 -20.42 17.57
N ASP A 143 8.16 -21.67 17.46
CA ASP A 143 8.86 -22.40 18.53
C ASP A 143 10.37 -22.09 18.56
N ARG A 144 11.02 -22.05 17.38
CA ARG A 144 12.50 -22.05 17.26
C ARG A 144 13.07 -20.96 16.36
N GLY A 145 12.23 -20.03 15.87
CA GLY A 145 12.71 -18.89 15.10
C GLY A 145 13.62 -17.97 15.93
N PRO A 146 14.52 -17.21 15.28
CA PRO A 146 14.78 -17.14 13.85
C PRO A 146 15.63 -18.32 13.32
N LEU A 147 15.29 -18.83 12.12
CA LEU A 147 16.01 -19.91 11.45
C LEU A 147 16.45 -19.51 10.04
N THR A 148 17.64 -19.93 9.62
CA THR A 148 18.10 -19.87 8.23
C THR A 148 17.28 -20.79 7.34
N ARG A 149 17.44 -20.66 6.01
CA ARG A 149 16.81 -21.58 5.06
C ARG A 149 17.22 -23.03 5.31
N TYR A 150 18.50 -23.29 5.58
CA TYR A 150 19.01 -24.64 5.79
C TYR A 150 18.49 -25.25 7.09
N GLU A 151 18.54 -24.49 8.20
CA GLU A 151 17.98 -24.92 9.48
C GLU A 151 16.48 -25.23 9.35
N LEU A 152 15.72 -24.37 8.65
CA LEU A 152 14.29 -24.60 8.44
C LEU A 152 14.01 -25.85 7.59
N VAL A 153 14.82 -26.14 6.56
CA VAL A 153 14.71 -27.38 5.77
C VAL A 153 15.00 -28.60 6.64
N ASP A 154 16.00 -28.55 7.52
CA ASP A 154 16.30 -29.64 8.44
C ASP A 154 15.16 -29.87 9.44
N GLU A 155 14.52 -28.80 9.95
CA GLU A 155 13.34 -28.94 10.79
C GLU A 155 12.13 -29.50 10.06
N LEU A 156 11.91 -29.11 8.80
CA LEU A 156 10.85 -29.67 7.96
C LEU A 156 11.07 -31.17 7.71
N ARG A 157 12.33 -31.59 7.52
CA ARG A 157 12.68 -33.02 7.38
C ARG A 157 12.28 -33.81 8.61
N ARG A 158 12.49 -33.28 9.83
CA ARG A 158 12.11 -33.95 11.10
C ARG A 158 10.61 -34.17 11.26
N VAL A 159 9.77 -33.40 10.56
CA VAL A 159 8.30 -33.55 10.54
C VAL A 159 7.77 -34.21 9.26
N ASN A 160 8.63 -34.99 8.59
CA ASN A 160 8.29 -35.74 7.36
C ASN A 160 7.84 -34.83 6.21
N ILE A 161 8.57 -33.73 6.00
CA ILE A 161 8.45 -32.84 4.83
C ILE A 161 9.83 -32.75 4.19
N GLY A 162 10.12 -33.68 3.29
CA GLY A 162 11.40 -33.76 2.59
C GLY A 162 11.47 -32.75 1.44
N LEU A 163 12.47 -31.88 1.47
CA LEU A 163 12.80 -30.96 0.37
C LEU A 163 14.27 -31.17 0.01
N ASP A 164 14.61 -31.23 -1.29
CA ASP A 164 16.03 -31.24 -1.70
C ASP A 164 16.60 -29.82 -1.52
N PRO A 165 17.56 -29.61 -0.59
CA PRO A 165 18.14 -28.30 -0.30
C PRO A 165 18.92 -27.69 -1.48
N ARG A 166 19.31 -28.51 -2.47
CA ARG A 166 20.03 -28.06 -3.68
C ARG A 166 19.10 -27.52 -4.76
N THR A 167 17.79 -27.75 -4.62
CA THR A 167 16.79 -27.25 -5.57
C THR A 167 16.22 -25.91 -5.13
N GLN A 168 15.34 -25.35 -5.95
CA GLN A 168 14.58 -24.15 -5.62
C GLN A 168 13.34 -24.45 -4.74
N ALA A 169 13.01 -25.72 -4.48
CA ALA A 169 11.80 -26.09 -3.73
C ALA A 169 11.73 -25.43 -2.33
N PRO A 170 12.81 -25.40 -1.52
CA PRO A 170 12.77 -24.74 -0.21
C PRO A 170 12.37 -23.28 -0.26
N ILE A 171 13.00 -22.48 -1.14
CA ILE A 171 12.73 -21.04 -1.19
C ILE A 171 11.33 -20.76 -1.77
N HIS A 172 10.85 -21.57 -2.71
CA HIS A 172 9.47 -21.47 -3.20
C HIS A 172 8.43 -21.78 -2.12
N LEU A 173 8.67 -22.80 -1.29
CA LEU A 173 7.76 -23.10 -0.18
C LEU A 173 7.78 -21.99 0.87
N ILE A 174 8.95 -21.47 1.24
CA ILE A 174 9.10 -20.36 2.19
C ILE A 174 8.44 -19.08 1.66
N ALA A 175 8.68 -18.72 0.40
CA ALA A 175 8.05 -17.56 -0.24
C ALA A 175 6.52 -17.72 -0.28
N THR A 176 6.02 -18.94 -0.55
CA THR A 176 4.58 -19.24 -0.50
C THR A 176 4.04 -19.07 0.93
N ALA A 177 4.74 -19.57 1.95
CA ALA A 177 4.35 -19.35 3.35
C ALA A 177 4.32 -17.87 3.73
N ALA A 178 5.32 -17.10 3.27
CA ALA A 178 5.37 -15.65 3.50
C ALA A 178 4.23 -14.90 2.81
N LEU A 179 3.90 -15.24 1.57
CA LEU A 179 2.74 -14.70 0.84
C LEU A 179 1.40 -15.06 1.48
N ASN A 180 1.34 -16.16 2.24
CA ASN A 180 0.18 -16.55 3.05
C ASN A 180 0.19 -15.91 4.46
N GLY A 181 1.13 -15.00 4.75
CA GLY A 181 1.19 -14.31 6.05
C GLY A 181 1.69 -15.17 7.20
N VAL A 182 2.35 -16.29 6.94
CA VAL A 182 2.85 -17.18 7.99
C VAL A 182 4.21 -16.73 8.52
N CYS A 183 5.10 -16.27 7.63
CA CYS A 183 6.45 -15.88 8.00
C CYS A 183 6.92 -14.61 7.26
N CYS A 184 8.00 -14.02 7.74
CA CYS A 184 8.73 -12.95 7.06
C CYS A 184 10.24 -13.14 7.27
N LEU A 185 11.06 -12.28 6.66
CA LEU A 185 12.50 -12.29 6.90
C LEU A 185 12.78 -11.73 8.30
N GLY A 186 13.64 -12.43 9.03
CA GLY A 186 14.16 -12.06 10.33
C GLY A 186 15.54 -11.38 10.24
N PRO A 187 16.26 -11.28 11.37
CA PRO A 187 17.61 -10.72 11.40
C PRO A 187 18.60 -11.60 10.64
N GLU A 188 19.45 -10.99 9.83
CA GLU A 188 20.54 -11.72 9.17
C GLU A 188 21.54 -12.26 10.21
N ARG A 189 22.09 -13.44 9.95
CA ARG A 189 23.23 -13.97 10.70
C ARG A 189 24.47 -13.07 10.48
N PRO A 190 25.51 -13.13 11.33
CA PRO A 190 26.71 -12.30 11.16
C PRO A 190 27.42 -12.44 9.80
N ASN A 191 27.24 -13.57 9.12
CA ASN A 191 27.75 -13.84 7.77
C ASN A 191 26.85 -13.31 6.64
N GLY A 192 25.78 -12.57 6.95
CA GLY A 192 24.80 -12.05 5.99
C GLY A 192 23.72 -13.05 5.56
N GLU A 193 23.68 -14.25 6.14
CA GLU A 193 22.65 -15.23 5.77
C GLU A 193 21.27 -14.81 6.31
N PRO A 194 20.22 -14.75 5.46
CA PRO A 194 18.90 -14.38 5.91
C PRO A 194 18.30 -15.47 6.80
N THR A 195 17.57 -15.03 7.82
CA THR A 195 16.72 -15.89 8.64
C THR A 195 15.24 -15.59 8.37
N TYR A 196 14.39 -16.47 8.87
CA TYR A 196 12.94 -16.38 8.82
C TYR A 196 12.36 -16.47 10.22
N VAL A 197 11.25 -15.77 10.43
CA VAL A 197 10.54 -15.68 11.71
C VAL A 197 9.03 -15.80 11.46
N ALA A 198 8.29 -16.27 12.47
CA ALA A 198 6.83 -16.27 12.40
C ALA A 198 6.30 -14.84 12.36
N LEU A 199 5.41 -14.54 11.41
CA LEU A 199 4.90 -13.18 11.22
C LEU A 199 4.07 -12.72 12.43
N ASP A 200 3.35 -13.64 13.08
CA ASP A 200 2.51 -13.35 14.23
C ASP A 200 3.32 -12.93 15.47
N ASP A 201 4.49 -13.52 15.68
CA ASP A 201 5.38 -13.12 16.78
C ASP A 201 6.19 -11.87 16.43
N TRP A 202 6.55 -11.72 15.15
CA TRP A 202 7.33 -10.57 14.69
C TRP A 202 6.50 -9.29 14.66
N VAL A 203 5.23 -9.40 14.26
CA VAL A 203 4.30 -8.28 14.10
C VAL A 203 2.96 -8.63 14.76
N PRO A 204 2.85 -8.52 16.10
CA PRO A 204 1.65 -8.94 16.84
C PRO A 204 0.39 -8.25 16.29
N GLY A 205 -0.71 -9.02 16.20
CA GLY A 205 -1.94 -8.69 15.44
C GLY A 205 -2.65 -7.36 15.76
N ARG A 206 -2.18 -6.57 16.72
CA ARG A 206 -2.68 -5.22 17.05
C ARG A 206 -2.17 -4.13 16.09
N THR A 207 -1.27 -4.42 15.17
CA THR A 207 -0.67 -3.42 14.27
C THR A 207 -1.44 -3.19 12.97
N SER A 208 -2.35 -4.07 12.55
CA SER A 208 -3.11 -3.86 11.31
C SER A 208 -4.20 -2.81 11.51
N ARG A 209 -3.90 -1.55 11.16
CA ARG A 209 -4.83 -0.41 11.29
C ARG A 209 -6.02 -0.47 10.32
N SER A 210 -5.90 -1.24 9.24
CA SER A 210 -6.85 -1.21 8.12
C SER A 210 -7.29 -2.60 7.68
N LYS A 211 -8.55 -2.74 7.27
CA LYS A 211 -9.01 -3.91 6.52
C LYS A 211 -8.38 -3.92 5.12
N PRO A 212 -8.12 -5.08 4.51
CA PRO A 212 -7.63 -5.17 3.13
C PRO A 212 -8.56 -4.40 2.18
N SER A 213 -8.02 -3.46 1.42
CA SER A 213 -8.80 -2.56 0.55
C SER A 213 -8.02 -2.21 -0.72
N LEU A 214 -8.50 -2.68 -1.87
CA LEU A 214 -7.94 -2.29 -3.17
C LEU A 214 -7.99 -0.77 -3.39
N PRO A 215 -9.07 -0.05 -2.99
CA PRO A 215 -9.08 1.41 -3.05
C PRO A 215 -8.07 2.11 -2.15
N GLU A 216 -7.74 1.52 -1.00
CA GLU A 216 -6.66 2.05 -0.15
C GLU A 216 -5.29 1.86 -0.80
N LEU A 217 -5.05 0.68 -1.39
CA LEU A 217 -3.81 0.41 -2.12
C LEU A 217 -3.62 1.38 -3.30
N ALA A 218 -4.66 1.56 -4.11
CA ALA A 218 -4.66 2.50 -5.22
C ALA A 218 -4.42 3.94 -4.74
N HIS A 219 -5.10 4.35 -3.66
CA HIS A 219 -4.92 5.68 -3.11
C HIS A 219 -3.49 5.94 -2.64
N ARG A 220 -2.91 5.02 -1.86
CA ARG A 220 -1.52 5.13 -1.40
C ARG A 220 -0.54 5.15 -2.57
N TYR A 221 -0.79 4.34 -3.60
CA TYR A 221 -0.01 4.38 -4.83
C TYR A 221 -0.06 5.76 -5.49
N PHE A 222 -1.24 6.31 -5.76
CA PHE A 222 -1.35 7.61 -6.43
C PHE A 222 -0.87 8.78 -5.56
N LEU A 223 -0.93 8.67 -4.23
CA LEU A 223 -0.32 9.66 -3.34
C LEU A 223 1.21 9.68 -3.44
N ALA A 224 1.84 8.54 -3.75
CA ALA A 224 3.29 8.42 -3.84
C ALA A 224 3.83 8.58 -5.27
N TYR A 225 3.10 8.07 -6.26
CA TYR A 225 3.58 7.89 -7.63
C TYR A 225 2.73 8.64 -8.66
N GLY A 226 1.69 9.35 -8.22
CA GLY A 226 0.88 10.23 -9.06
C GLY A 226 1.64 11.49 -9.51
N PRO A 227 1.27 12.10 -10.66
CA PRO A 227 0.26 11.66 -11.62
C PRO A 227 0.67 10.33 -12.29
N ALA A 228 -0.26 9.39 -12.44
CA ALA A 228 -0.01 8.07 -13.03
C ALA A 228 -1.31 7.49 -13.62
N THR A 229 -1.17 6.50 -14.51
CA THR A 229 -2.30 5.81 -15.14
C THR A 229 -2.76 4.60 -14.31
N LEU A 230 -3.90 4.01 -14.70
CA LEU A 230 -4.34 2.72 -14.18
C LEU A 230 -3.34 1.62 -14.56
N GLU A 231 -2.79 1.69 -15.76
CA GLU A 231 -1.80 0.76 -16.30
C GLU A 231 -0.52 0.79 -15.47
N ASP A 232 -0.05 1.98 -15.08
CA ASP A 232 1.09 2.14 -14.17
C ASP A 232 0.80 1.48 -12.81
N PHE A 233 -0.41 1.69 -12.26
CA PHE A 233 -0.82 1.07 -10.99
C PHE A 233 -0.86 -0.46 -11.10
N ALA A 234 -1.41 -1.01 -12.19
CA ALA A 234 -1.44 -2.43 -12.45
C ALA A 234 -0.02 -3.00 -12.59
N ALA A 235 0.85 -2.32 -13.33
CA ALA A 235 2.25 -2.70 -13.51
C ALA A 235 3.03 -2.67 -12.19
N TRP A 236 2.85 -1.61 -11.39
CA TRP A 236 3.49 -1.47 -10.08
C TRP A 236 3.01 -2.55 -9.10
N SER A 237 1.70 -2.72 -8.93
CA SER A 237 1.15 -3.67 -7.96
C SER A 237 1.36 -5.13 -8.40
N GLY A 238 1.39 -5.37 -9.70
CA GLY A 238 1.31 -6.70 -10.33
C GLY A 238 -0.07 -7.35 -10.21
N LEU A 239 -1.09 -6.59 -9.80
CA LEU A 239 -2.46 -7.11 -9.70
C LEU A 239 -3.05 -7.30 -11.10
N PRO A 240 -3.89 -8.33 -11.30
CA PRO A 240 -4.67 -8.46 -12.53
C PRO A 240 -5.53 -7.21 -12.78
N MET A 241 -5.68 -6.84 -14.05
CA MET A 241 -6.38 -5.63 -14.45
C MET A 241 -7.78 -5.44 -13.83
N PRO A 242 -8.63 -6.49 -13.67
CA PRO A 242 -9.91 -6.33 -12.97
C PRO A 242 -9.79 -5.86 -11.51
N GLN A 243 -8.78 -6.36 -10.77
CA GLN A 243 -8.53 -5.93 -9.39
C GLN A 243 -7.93 -4.51 -9.35
N ALA A 244 -7.05 -4.18 -10.29
CA ALA A 244 -6.53 -2.81 -10.42
C ALA A 244 -7.67 -1.80 -10.66
N ARG A 245 -8.60 -2.09 -11.59
CA ARG A 245 -9.80 -1.27 -11.84
C ARG A 245 -10.68 -1.13 -10.60
N ALA A 246 -10.90 -2.22 -9.86
CA ALA A 246 -11.68 -2.20 -8.63
C ALA A 246 -11.07 -1.27 -7.55
N GLY A 247 -9.74 -1.10 -7.54
CA GLY A 247 -9.08 -0.12 -6.68
C GLY A 247 -9.50 1.32 -6.97
N LEU A 248 -9.58 1.71 -8.25
CA LEU A 248 -9.95 3.08 -8.62
C LEU A 248 -11.44 3.36 -8.43
N ALA A 249 -12.31 2.35 -8.50
CA ALA A 249 -13.76 2.51 -8.35
C ALA A 249 -14.20 2.96 -6.94
N GLY A 250 -13.36 2.75 -5.91
CA GLY A 250 -13.71 3.01 -4.51
C GLY A 250 -13.66 4.47 -4.06
N ARG A 251 -13.04 5.37 -4.83
CA ARG A 251 -12.97 6.81 -4.51
C ARG A 251 -13.77 7.59 -5.54
N ARG A 252 -14.99 7.98 -5.11
CA ARG A 252 -16.12 8.54 -5.88
C ARG A 252 -15.85 9.90 -6.56
N LEU A 253 -14.85 10.03 -7.41
CA LEU A 253 -14.74 11.18 -8.32
C LEU A 253 -15.28 10.87 -9.70
N GLN A 254 -15.21 9.60 -10.11
CA GLN A 254 -15.79 9.12 -11.35
C GLN A 254 -16.72 7.94 -11.07
N ARG A 255 -18.04 8.19 -11.13
CA ARG A 255 -19.06 7.12 -11.07
C ARG A 255 -19.36 6.51 -12.45
N GLY A 256 -18.43 6.66 -13.41
CA GLY A 256 -18.66 6.28 -14.82
C GLY A 256 -19.50 7.31 -15.58
N GLY A 257 -19.52 7.20 -16.91
CA GLY A 257 -20.30 8.09 -17.79
C GLY A 257 -19.67 9.44 -18.11
N GLY A 258 -18.37 9.65 -17.82
CA GLY A 258 -17.65 10.89 -18.11
C GLY A 258 -18.02 12.08 -17.22
N TRP A 259 -18.77 11.85 -16.14
CA TRP A 259 -19.20 12.90 -15.21
C TRP A 259 -18.29 12.96 -13.99
N VAL A 260 -17.68 14.13 -13.75
CA VAL A 260 -16.85 14.42 -12.57
C VAL A 260 -17.73 15.06 -11.51
N HIS A 261 -17.83 14.43 -10.34
CA HIS A 261 -18.54 15.04 -9.22
C HIS A 261 -17.77 16.27 -8.71
N PRO A 262 -18.45 17.38 -8.36
CA PRO A 262 -17.80 18.49 -7.67
C PRO A 262 -17.15 17.99 -6.38
N ALA A 263 -15.88 18.35 -6.19
CA ALA A 263 -15.03 17.84 -5.13
C ALA A 263 -14.83 18.88 -4.02
N VAL A 264 -14.69 18.42 -2.78
CA VAL A 264 -14.15 19.22 -1.68
C VAL A 264 -12.66 18.93 -1.58
N VAL A 265 -11.84 19.96 -1.72
CA VAL A 265 -10.38 19.85 -1.70
C VAL A 265 -9.83 20.56 -0.46
N VAL A 266 -9.05 19.84 0.34
CA VAL A 266 -8.36 20.37 1.53
C VAL A 266 -6.87 20.04 1.39
N ASP A 267 -6.02 21.06 1.47
CA ASP A 267 -4.56 20.94 1.32
C ASP A 267 -4.15 20.13 0.08
N GLY A 268 -4.84 20.37 -1.05
CA GLY A 268 -4.61 19.69 -2.33
C GLY A 268 -5.13 18.25 -2.41
N ARG A 269 -5.82 17.74 -1.39
CA ARG A 269 -6.44 16.40 -1.39
C ARG A 269 -7.95 16.50 -1.50
N VAL A 270 -8.55 15.68 -2.37
CA VAL A 270 -10.00 15.50 -2.37
C VAL A 270 -10.40 14.74 -1.12
N VAL A 271 -11.23 15.37 -0.28
CA VAL A 271 -11.69 14.83 1.01
C VAL A 271 -13.20 14.63 1.06
N GLY A 272 -13.88 14.81 -0.08
CA GLY A 272 -15.33 14.67 -0.17
C GLY A 272 -15.87 15.15 -1.50
N THR A 273 -17.18 15.07 -1.63
CA THR A 273 -17.92 15.63 -2.77
C THR A 273 -18.92 16.65 -2.28
N TRP A 274 -19.37 17.51 -3.18
CA TRP A 274 -20.49 18.38 -2.91
C TRP A 274 -21.45 18.41 -4.10
N LYS A 275 -22.69 18.81 -3.84
CA LYS A 275 -23.67 19.11 -4.88
C LYS A 275 -24.56 20.27 -4.45
N LEU A 276 -24.96 21.07 -5.42
CA LEU A 276 -25.97 22.10 -5.23
C LEU A 276 -27.35 21.48 -5.50
N ARG A 277 -28.28 21.56 -4.54
CA ARG A 277 -29.68 21.19 -4.75
C ARG A 277 -30.56 22.43 -4.67
N LYS A 278 -31.64 22.45 -5.44
CA LYS A 278 -32.70 23.46 -5.32
C LYS A 278 -33.67 23.03 -4.22
N ALA A 279 -33.88 23.89 -3.22
CA ALA A 279 -34.78 23.65 -2.10
C ALA A 279 -35.78 24.81 -1.99
N ALA A 280 -37.00 24.61 -2.50
CA ALA A 280 -38.05 25.64 -2.55
C ALA A 280 -37.54 27.02 -3.03
N ARG A 281 -37.42 28.00 -2.11
CA ARG A 281 -36.98 29.38 -2.37
C ARG A 281 -35.48 29.64 -2.19
N ARG A 282 -34.67 28.60 -1.93
CA ARG A 282 -33.21 28.73 -1.73
C ARG A 282 -32.45 27.57 -2.37
N ARG A 283 -31.13 27.71 -2.50
CA ARG A 283 -30.25 26.59 -2.84
C ARG A 283 -29.56 26.06 -1.60
N GLU A 284 -29.27 24.77 -1.62
CA GLU A 284 -28.54 24.12 -0.54
C GLU A 284 -27.33 23.37 -1.09
N VAL A 285 -26.20 23.50 -0.40
CA VAL A 285 -25.00 22.71 -0.67
C VAL A 285 -25.03 21.49 0.23
N VAL A 286 -25.05 20.30 -0.38
CA VAL A 286 -24.88 19.03 0.31
C VAL A 286 -23.41 18.68 0.23
N VAL A 287 -22.74 18.57 1.39
CA VAL A 287 -21.32 18.22 1.48
C VAL A 287 -21.18 16.83 2.10
N GLU A 288 -20.56 15.91 1.36
CA GLU A 288 -20.25 14.55 1.83
C GLU A 288 -18.74 14.41 2.01
N LEU A 289 -18.25 14.61 3.24
CA LEU A 289 -16.84 14.44 3.61
C LEU A 289 -16.51 12.98 3.97
N GLU A 290 -15.30 12.54 3.61
CA GLU A 290 -14.75 11.25 4.04
C GLU A 290 -14.62 11.18 5.58
N PRO A 291 -14.80 9.99 6.19
CA PRO A 291 -14.57 9.79 7.62
C PRO A 291 -13.15 10.22 8.03
N GLY A 292 -13.03 11.04 9.08
CA GLY A 292 -11.75 11.59 9.56
C GLY A 292 -11.36 12.95 8.96
N SER A 293 -12.02 13.41 7.89
CA SER A 293 -11.78 14.72 7.28
C SER A 293 -12.59 15.86 7.94
N ARG A 294 -13.52 15.52 8.84
CA ARG A 294 -14.35 16.45 9.62
C ARG A 294 -13.58 17.05 10.80
N GLY A 295 -12.69 17.98 10.52
CA GLY A 295 -11.99 18.79 11.53
C GLY A 295 -12.57 20.20 11.63
N ARG A 296 -12.41 20.87 12.78
CA ARG A 296 -12.90 22.25 13.00
C ARG A 296 -12.43 23.23 11.91
N ARG A 297 -11.17 23.11 11.48
CA ARG A 297 -10.60 23.92 10.39
C ARG A 297 -11.27 23.63 9.04
N THR A 298 -11.46 22.36 8.71
CA THR A 298 -12.15 21.93 7.49
C THR A 298 -13.58 22.42 7.46
N GLU A 299 -14.33 22.25 8.55
CA GLU A 299 -15.72 22.72 8.65
C GLU A 299 -15.82 24.24 8.49
N GLN A 300 -14.94 25.00 9.14
CA GLN A 300 -14.89 26.46 8.95
C GLN A 300 -14.54 26.89 7.53
N ALA A 301 -13.66 26.17 6.84
CA ALA A 301 -13.32 26.44 5.45
C ALA A 301 -14.50 26.12 4.53
N VAL A 302 -15.20 25.00 4.76
CA VAL A 302 -16.41 24.62 4.02
C VAL A 302 -17.50 25.70 4.16
N GLU A 303 -17.76 26.22 5.36
CA GLU A 303 -18.75 27.29 5.54
C GLU A 303 -18.36 28.59 4.81
N ARG A 304 -17.06 28.94 4.77
CA ARG A 304 -16.59 30.09 3.99
C ARG A 304 -16.82 29.91 2.49
N GLU A 305 -16.55 28.72 1.96
CA GLU A 305 -16.81 28.40 0.56
C GLU A 305 -18.31 28.45 0.23
N ILE A 306 -19.19 27.98 1.13
CA ILE A 306 -20.66 28.10 0.94
C ILE A 306 -21.09 29.57 0.90
N SER A 307 -20.49 30.41 1.74
CA SER A 307 -20.73 31.86 1.71
C SER A 307 -20.24 32.49 0.39
N ASP A 308 -19.09 32.07 -0.14
CA ASP A 308 -18.59 32.57 -1.42
C ASP A 308 -19.47 32.10 -2.60
N ILE A 309 -19.96 30.86 -2.56
CA ILE A 309 -20.93 30.36 -3.54
C ILE A 309 -22.23 31.18 -3.50
N SER A 310 -22.70 31.57 -2.32
CA SER A 310 -23.86 32.48 -2.18
C SER A 310 -23.61 33.83 -2.84
N ARG A 311 -22.45 34.44 -2.56
CA ARG A 311 -22.02 35.70 -3.18
C ARG A 311 -21.95 35.57 -4.70
N PHE A 312 -21.34 34.50 -5.21
CA PHE A 312 -21.17 34.26 -6.64
C PHE A 312 -22.50 34.08 -7.37
N LEU A 313 -23.45 33.35 -6.76
CA LEU A 313 -24.76 33.09 -7.36
C LEU A 313 -25.76 34.24 -7.19
N GLY A 314 -25.43 35.25 -6.36
CA GLY A 314 -26.31 36.38 -6.09
C GLY A 314 -27.57 36.01 -5.30
N GLU A 315 -27.58 34.86 -4.61
CA GLU A 315 -28.71 34.39 -3.81
C GLU A 315 -28.26 33.58 -2.59
N PRO A 316 -29.09 33.47 -1.53
CA PRO A 316 -28.73 32.71 -0.34
C PRO A 316 -28.55 31.22 -0.61
N VAL A 317 -27.37 30.69 -0.27
CA VAL A 317 -27.07 29.26 -0.28
C VAL A 317 -26.74 28.82 1.13
N THR A 318 -27.37 27.74 1.58
CA THR A 318 -27.14 27.20 2.94
C THR A 318 -26.64 25.77 2.88
N ARG A 319 -25.92 25.32 3.92
CA ARG A 319 -25.58 23.91 4.01
C ARG A 319 -26.84 23.09 4.30
N ALA A 320 -27.03 21.98 3.60
CA ALA A 320 -28.10 21.05 3.93
C ALA A 320 -27.84 20.47 5.33
N SER A 321 -28.84 20.55 6.21
CA SER A 321 -28.81 19.84 7.49
C SER A 321 -28.69 18.34 7.21
N SER A 322 -27.66 17.71 7.79
CA SER A 322 -27.40 16.27 7.71
C SER A 322 -28.48 15.45 8.40
#